data_AF-A0A1G8PUV5-F1
#
_entry.id   AF-A0A1G8PUV5-F1
#
_cell.length_a   1.000
_cell.length_b   1.000
_cell.length_c   1.000
_cell.angle_alpha   90.00
_cell.angle_beta   90.00
_cell.angle_gamma   90.00
#
_symmetry.space_group_name_H-M   'P 1'
#
loop_
_entity.id
_entity.type
_entity.pdbx_description
1 polymer ?
#
loop_
_entity_poly.entity_id
_entity_poly.type
_entity_poly.pdbx_seq_one_letter_code
_entity_poly.pdbx_strand_id
1 'polypeptide(L)'
;MGFVGQVATSWEDEQRTTVRLELVHVLPGIPPEVRHALVRLLVIMAGEAGVLRVVTEIDDAALAGLGFRPATGGGLILHTDSQRAAQVG
;
A
#
# COMPACT_ATOMS: atom_id res chain seq x y z
N MET A 1 14.04 3.98 -19.52
CA MET A 1 13.45 3.91 -18.17
C MET A 1 14.44 3.20 -17.25
N GLY A 2 14.70 3.75 -16.06
CA GLY A 2 15.54 3.10 -15.05
C GLY A 2 14.70 2.37 -14.02
N PHE A 3 15.14 1.20 -13.57
CA PHE A 3 14.53 0.48 -12.45
C PHE A 3 15.05 1.08 -11.14
N VAL A 4 14.14 1.50 -10.26
CA VAL A 4 14.48 2.18 -8.98
C VAL A 4 14.04 1.38 -7.75
N GLY A 5 13.17 0.38 -7.92
CA GLY A 5 12.60 -0.39 -6.83
C GLY A 5 11.39 -1.19 -7.27
N GLN A 6 10.81 -1.94 -6.33
CA GLN A 6 9.65 -2.78 -6.58
C GLN A 6 8.76 -2.91 -5.34
N VAL A 7 7.52 -3.30 -5.60
CA VAL A 7 6.51 -3.65 -4.60
C VAL A 7 6.01 -5.05 -4.93
N ALA A 8 5.90 -5.91 -3.92
CA ALA A 8 5.32 -7.23 -4.08
C ALA A 8 4.05 -7.35 -3.24
N THR A 9 3.03 -7.99 -3.81
CA THR A 9 1.73 -8.17 -3.18
C THR A 9 1.15 -9.55 -3.41
N SER A 10 0.32 -9.99 -2.48
CA SER A 10 -0.46 -11.22 -2.57
C SER A 10 -1.94 -10.93 -2.29
N TRP A 11 -2.81 -11.86 -2.67
CA TRP A 11 -4.23 -11.81 -2.30
C TRP A 11 -4.40 -12.44 -0.92
N GLU A 12 -5.06 -11.74 -0.01
CA GLU A 12 -5.35 -12.25 1.33
C GLU A 12 -6.60 -13.15 1.34
N ASP A 13 -7.54 -12.87 0.44
CA ASP A 13 -8.81 -13.57 0.34
C ASP A 13 -9.09 -14.04 -1.09
N GLU A 14 -9.90 -15.10 -1.22
CA GLU A 14 -10.27 -15.69 -2.52
C GLU A 14 -11.12 -14.74 -3.36
N GLN A 15 -11.89 -13.87 -2.70
CA GLN A 15 -12.75 -12.86 -3.32
C GLN A 15 -11.95 -11.70 -3.93
N ARG A 16 -10.63 -11.65 -3.69
CA ARG A 16 -9.72 -10.59 -4.13
C ARG A 16 -10.16 -9.20 -3.68
N THR A 17 -10.78 -9.13 -2.51
CA THR A 17 -11.21 -7.87 -1.87
C THR A 17 -10.12 -7.26 -1.00
N THR A 18 -9.12 -8.06 -0.62
CA THR A 18 -8.01 -7.64 0.23
C THR A 18 -6.67 -8.01 -0.40
N VAL A 19 -5.78 -7.04 -0.53
CA VAL A 19 -4.39 -7.23 -0.96
C VAL A 19 -3.47 -7.12 0.24
N ARG A 20 -2.53 -8.05 0.37
CA ARG A 20 -1.41 -7.96 1.31
C ARG A 20 -0.20 -7.39 0.61
N LEU A 21 0.38 -6.34 1.19
CA LEU A 21 1.67 -5.79 0.82
C LEU A 21 2.77 -6.54 1.55
N GLU A 22 3.57 -7.28 0.80
CA GLU A 22 4.61 -8.20 1.30
C GLU A 22 5.99 -7.54 1.34
N LEU A 23 6.29 -6.71 0.34
CA LEU A 23 7.60 -6.11 0.18
C LEU A 23 7.48 -4.72 -0.43
N VAL A 24 8.27 -3.79 0.11
CA VAL A 24 8.62 -2.54 -0.58
C VAL A 24 10.13 -2.41 -0.56
N HIS A 25 10.74 -2.51 -1.73
CA HIS A 25 12.19 -2.41 -1.89
C HIS A 25 12.55 -1.28 -2.83
N VAL A 26 13.59 -0.53 -2.47
CA VAL A 26 14.14 0.56 -3.29
C VAL A 26 15.66 0.38 -3.32
N LEU A 27 16.29 0.68 -4.46
CA LEU A 27 17.74 0.51 -4.60
C LEU A 27 18.51 1.46 -3.66
N PRO A 28 19.75 1.08 -3.26
CA PRO A 28 20.61 1.96 -2.47
C PRO A 28 20.81 3.33 -3.14
N GLY A 29 20.79 4.39 -2.35
CA GLY A 29 20.95 5.76 -2.84
C GLY A 29 19.70 6.39 -3.46
N ILE A 30 18.61 5.65 -3.59
CA ILE A 30 17.32 6.21 -4.01
C ILE A 30 16.64 6.90 -2.81
N PRO A 31 16.04 8.09 -3.00
CA PRO A 31 15.38 8.81 -1.91
C PRO A 31 14.23 8.01 -1.28
N PRO A 32 14.05 8.07 0.05
CA PRO A 32 13.00 7.35 0.76
C PRO A 32 11.58 7.72 0.29
N GLU A 33 11.39 8.90 -0.27
CA GLU A 33 10.12 9.36 -0.85
C GLU A 33 9.67 8.48 -2.02
N VAL A 34 10.61 7.88 -2.77
CA VAL A 34 10.29 6.94 -3.85
C VAL A 34 9.63 5.69 -3.28
N ARG A 35 10.03 5.26 -2.08
CA ARG A 35 9.36 4.16 -1.37
C ARG A 35 7.89 4.48 -1.12
N HIS A 36 7.59 5.69 -0.66
CA HIS A 36 6.22 6.13 -0.43
C HIS A 36 5.43 6.26 -1.74
N ALA A 37 6.07 6.75 -2.81
CA ALA A 37 5.45 6.84 -4.12
C ALA A 37 5.07 5.45 -4.66
N LEU A 38 5.95 4.45 -4.49
CA LEU A 38 5.67 3.06 -4.86
C LEU A 38 4.48 2.48 -4.09
N VAL A 39 4.40 2.71 -2.77
CA VAL A 39 3.24 2.26 -1.97
C VAL A 39 1.96 2.99 -2.38
N ARG A 40 2.02 4.31 -2.60
CA ARG A 40 0.85 5.08 -3.09
C ARG A 40 0.37 4.56 -4.44
N LEU A 41 1.29 4.29 -5.36
CA LEU A 41 0.95 3.72 -6.67
C LEU A 41 0.24 2.37 -6.50
N LEU A 42 0.75 1.48 -5.63
CA LEU A 42 0.08 0.23 -5.32
C LEU A 42 -1.36 0.45 -4.83
N VAL A 43 -1.56 1.36 -3.89
CA VAL A 43 -2.89 1.63 -3.32
C VAL A 43 -3.86 2.13 -4.40
N ILE A 44 -3.40 3.02 -5.28
CA ILE A 44 -4.20 3.50 -6.42
C ILE A 44 -4.59 2.33 -7.33
N MET A 45 -3.62 1.51 -7.74
CA MET A 45 -3.89 0.32 -8.58
C MET A 45 -4.84 -0.67 -7.89
N ALA A 46 -4.72 -0.86 -6.57
CA ALA A 46 -5.62 -1.70 -5.80
C ALA A 46 -7.06 -1.13 -5.81
N GLY A 47 -7.21 0.18 -5.60
CA GLY A 47 -8.51 0.85 -5.70
C GLY A 47 -9.14 0.73 -7.09
N GLU A 48 -8.36 0.91 -8.15
CA GLU A 48 -8.80 0.73 -9.54
C GLU A 48 -9.22 -0.72 -9.85
N ALA A 49 -8.56 -1.69 -9.21
CA ALA A 49 -8.91 -3.10 -9.31
C ALA A 49 -10.11 -3.52 -8.43
N GLY A 50 -10.72 -2.60 -7.69
CA GLY A 50 -11.87 -2.89 -6.81
C GLY A 50 -11.50 -3.54 -5.48
N VAL A 51 -10.22 -3.56 -5.13
CA VAL A 51 -9.75 -4.00 -3.81
C VAL A 51 -10.31 -3.04 -2.77
N LEU A 52 -10.86 -3.55 -1.68
CA LEU A 52 -11.45 -2.77 -0.58
C LEU A 52 -10.42 -2.40 0.48
N ARG A 53 -9.39 -3.22 0.64
CA ARG A 53 -8.43 -3.14 1.74
C ARG A 53 -7.02 -3.51 1.28
N VAL A 54 -6.04 -2.76 1.75
CA VAL A 54 -4.63 -3.14 1.68
C VAL A 54 -4.15 -3.40 3.10
N VAL A 55 -3.55 -4.56 3.34
CA VAL A 55 -2.99 -4.95 4.64
C VAL A 55 -1.50 -5.18 4.54
N THR A 56 -0.75 -5.03 5.64
CA THR A 56 0.68 -5.33 5.67
C THR A 56 1.17 -5.57 7.09
N GLU A 57 2.19 -6.42 7.24
CA GLU A 57 2.92 -6.60 8.50
C GLU A 57 4.22 -5.79 8.52
N ILE A 58 4.52 -5.04 7.46
CA ILE A 58 5.69 -4.17 7.40
C ILE A 58 5.56 -3.09 8.47
N ASP A 59 6.43 -3.16 9.46
CA ASP A 59 6.56 -2.13 10.50
C ASP A 59 7.35 -0.95 9.95
N ASP A 60 6.61 0.01 9.40
CA ASP A 60 7.18 1.26 8.91
C ASP A 60 6.29 2.45 9.25
N ALA A 61 6.83 3.34 10.09
CA ALA A 61 6.14 4.52 10.58
C ALA A 61 5.66 5.45 9.44
N ALA A 62 6.33 5.45 8.28
CA ALA A 62 5.94 6.31 7.18
C ALA A 62 4.66 5.85 6.47
N LEU A 63 4.25 4.58 6.64
CA LEU A 63 2.94 4.10 6.17
C LEU A 63 1.79 4.80 6.89
N ALA A 64 1.98 5.27 8.13
CA ALA A 64 0.97 6.05 8.85
C ALA A 64 0.62 7.35 8.10
N GLY A 65 1.62 7.98 7.47
CA GLY A 65 1.48 9.16 6.62
C GLY A 65 0.77 8.88 5.28
N LEU A 66 0.60 7.61 4.91
CA LEU A 66 -0.19 7.16 3.75
C LEU A 66 -1.62 6.77 4.13
N GLY A 67 -2.00 6.91 5.40
CA GLY A 67 -3.34 6.59 5.89
C GLY A 67 -3.48 5.17 6.45
N PHE A 68 -2.41 4.37 6.46
CA PHE A 68 -2.44 3.08 7.15
C PHE A 68 -2.68 3.28 8.65
N ARG A 69 -3.45 2.35 9.24
CA ARG A 69 -3.81 2.33 10.66
C ARG A 69 -3.55 0.94 11.24
N PRO A 70 -3.29 0.80 12.56
CA PRO A 70 -3.17 -0.50 13.18
C PRO A 70 -4.42 -1.36 12.94
N ALA A 71 -4.24 -2.62 12.56
CA ALA A 71 -5.32 -3.58 12.41
C ALA A 71 -5.54 -4.38 13.70
N THR A 72 -6.78 -4.85 13.94
CA THR A 72 -7.16 -5.59 15.15
C THR A 72 -6.40 -6.92 15.33
N GLY A 73 -5.88 -7.49 14.24
CA GLY A 73 -5.11 -8.74 14.23
C GLY A 73 -3.59 -8.57 14.20
N GLY A 74 -3.09 -7.35 14.36
CA GLY A 74 -1.68 -7.02 14.14
C GLY A 74 -1.42 -6.45 12.74
N GLY A 75 -0.26 -5.81 12.57
CA GLY A 75 0.08 -5.12 11.33
C GLY A 75 -0.75 -3.86 11.09
N LEU A 76 -0.81 -3.46 9.82
CA LEU A 76 -1.41 -2.23 9.35
C LEU A 76 -2.46 -2.51 8.27
N ILE A 77 -3.51 -1.70 8.25
CA ILE A 77 -4.58 -1.73 7.26
C ILE A 77 -4.82 -0.33 6.68
N LEU A 78 -5.10 -0.28 5.38
CA LEU A 78 -5.59 0.88 4.66
C LEU A 78 -6.87 0.50 3.91
N HIS A 79 -7.91 1.29 4.08
CA HIS A 79 -9.13 1.16 3.29
C HIS A 79 -9.01 2.01 2.01
N THR A 80 -9.23 1.39 0.85
CA THR A 80 -9.06 2.05 -0.46
C THR A 80 -10.22 3.00 -0.80
N ASP A 81 -11.40 2.75 -0.23
CA ASP A 81 -12.58 3.62 -0.33
C ASP A 81 -12.37 5.01 0.30
N SER A 82 -11.51 5.09 1.32
CA SER A 82 -11.15 6.29 2.05
C SER A 82 -10.38 7.28 1.17
N GLN A 83 -9.76 6.82 0.08
CA GLN A 83 -9.12 7.69 -0.91
C GLN A 83 -10.10 8.21 -1.98
N ARG A 84 -11.23 7.53 -2.20
CA ARG A 84 -12.27 7.96 -3.13
C ARG A 84 -13.00 9.21 -2.63
N ALA A 85 -13.21 9.31 -1.30
CA ALA A 85 -13.84 10.48 -0.68
C ALA A 85 -12.98 11.76 -0.76
N ALA A 86 -11.65 11.64 -0.84
CA ALA A 86 -10.74 12.79 -0.91
C ALA A 86 -10.59 13.41 -2.32
N GLN A 87 -11.18 12.80 -3.35
CA GLN A 87 -11.15 13.33 -4.73
C GLN A 87 -12.47 14.00 -5.17
N VAL A 88 -13.50 13.97 -4.33
CA VAL A 88 -14.82 14.61 -4.58
C VAL A 88 -15.13 15.74 -3.59
N GLY A 89 -14.12 16.21 -2.85
CA GLY A 89 -14.22 17.34 -1.91
C GLY A 89 -13.56 18.61 -2.46
#